data_AF-A0A424SXD8-F1
#
_entry.id   AF-A0A424SXD8-F1
#
_cell.length_a   1.000
_cell.length_b   1.000
_cell.length_c   1.000
_cell.angle_alpha   90.00
_cell.angle_beta   90.00
_cell.angle_gamma   90.00
#
_symmetry.space_group_name_H-M   'P 1'
#
loop_
_entity.id
_entity.type
_entity.pdbx_description
1 polymer ?
#
loop_
_entity_poly.entity_id
_entity_poly.type
_entity_poly.pdbx_seq_one_letter_code
_entity_poly.pdbx_strand_id
1 'polypeptide(L)'
;MLKLSDIKKHIINFIRSSVIGTWVGLLPGIGANIAAMLSYSTAKSSSKEPEKFGTGHEPGVISAETANNSSIGGALIPLITMGIPGSVVDAILIGALIIHNLEPGPLLFTTNPEIAYGVISAYLIANIIMFVIMIFAVVHIAKVLYVPRAYLLASILLFCVIGIFAVGNSFFDVWVMMVFGVIGFIMERAKMPLGPFVIGFVLSPIAEAQLRSGLMASEGSIEPLFTRPFAATFLVISILSLLWPLYSDWKKTKS
;
A
#
# COMPACT_ATOMS: atom_id res chain seq x y z
N MET A 1 12.20 -24.58 -2.32
CA MET A 1 10.74 -24.51 -2.52
C MET A 1 10.10 -24.45 -1.15
N LEU A 2 9.17 -23.51 -0.93
CA LEU A 2 8.38 -23.42 0.30
C LEU A 2 7.73 -24.77 0.58
N LYS A 3 7.97 -25.34 1.76
CA LYS A 3 7.25 -26.55 2.17
C LYS A 3 5.84 -26.13 2.57
N LEU A 4 4.83 -26.98 2.34
CA LEU A 4 3.46 -26.73 2.82
C LEU A 4 3.40 -26.50 4.34
N SER A 5 4.41 -26.95 5.09
CA SER A 5 4.59 -26.65 6.51
C SER A 5 4.83 -25.18 6.80
N ASP A 6 5.50 -24.45 5.91
CA ASP A 6 5.87 -23.05 6.09
C ASP A 6 4.64 -22.14 5.95
N ILE A 7 3.70 -22.54 5.09
CA ILE A 7 2.39 -21.87 4.94
C ILE A 7 1.60 -21.97 6.25
N LYS A 8 1.55 -23.16 6.87
CA LYS A 8 0.86 -23.34 8.16
C LYS A 8 1.51 -22.53 9.28
N LYS A 9 2.83 -22.42 9.29
CA LYS A 9 3.59 -21.64 10.28
C LYS A 9 3.28 -20.14 10.19
N HIS A 10 3.02 -19.61 9.00
CA HIS A 10 2.82 -18.18 8.77
C HIS A 10 1.37 -17.79 8.48
N ILE A 11 0.40 -18.70 8.63
CA ILE A 11 -1.01 -18.48 8.25
C ILE A 11 -1.63 -17.23 8.91
N ILE A 12 -1.29 -16.95 10.17
CA ILE A 12 -1.78 -15.77 10.89
C ILE A 12 -1.24 -14.49 10.24
N ASN A 13 0.05 -14.47 9.88
CA ASN A 13 0.65 -13.34 9.18
C ASN A 13 0.05 -13.18 7.79
N PHE A 14 -0.19 -14.28 7.06
CA PHE A 14 -0.85 -14.24 5.75
C PHE A 14 -2.24 -13.59 5.86
N ILE A 15 -3.12 -14.14 6.71
CA ILE A 15 -4.50 -13.64 6.83
C ILE A 15 -4.52 -12.18 7.27
N ARG A 16 -3.77 -11.82 8.32
CA ARG A 16 -3.71 -10.42 8.80
C ARG A 16 -3.22 -9.48 7.70
N SER A 17 -2.15 -9.85 7.01
CA SER A 17 -1.55 -8.99 5.99
C SER A 17 -2.44 -8.87 4.76
N SER A 18 -3.16 -9.93 4.38
CA SER A 18 -4.16 -9.90 3.31
C SER A 18 -5.32 -8.97 3.66
N VAL A 19 -5.81 -9.03 4.89
CA VAL A 19 -6.89 -8.14 5.35
C VAL A 19 -6.42 -6.69 5.35
N ILE A 20 -5.24 -6.40 5.90
CA ILE A 20 -4.65 -5.05 5.88
C ILE A 20 -4.49 -4.57 4.43
N GLY A 21 -3.93 -5.41 3.55
CA GLY A 21 -3.72 -5.05 2.16
C GLY A 21 -5.02 -4.73 1.42
N THR A 22 -6.02 -5.60 1.49
CA THR A 22 -7.33 -5.37 0.87
C THR A 22 -8.00 -4.11 1.42
N TRP A 23 -7.97 -3.89 2.74
CA TRP A 23 -8.57 -2.69 3.35
C TRP A 23 -7.86 -1.40 2.97
N VAL A 24 -6.53 -1.40 2.91
CA VAL A 24 -5.78 -0.24 2.45
C VAL A 24 -6.00 -0.02 0.96
N GLY A 25 -6.12 -1.08 0.16
CA GLY A 25 -6.44 -1.01 -1.26
C GLY A 25 -7.80 -0.38 -1.54
N LEU A 26 -8.80 -0.63 -0.69
CA LEU A 26 -10.11 0.03 -0.79
C LEU A 26 -10.05 1.56 -0.66
N LEU A 27 -9.00 2.10 -0.04
CA LEU A 27 -8.85 3.53 0.19
C LEU A 27 -8.21 4.20 -1.04
N PRO A 28 -8.91 5.14 -1.69
CA PRO A 28 -8.38 5.81 -2.87
C PRO A 28 -7.07 6.54 -2.62
N GLY A 29 -6.11 6.39 -3.54
CA GLY A 29 -4.85 7.12 -3.55
C GLY A 29 -3.77 6.62 -2.57
N ILE A 30 -4.04 5.61 -1.74
CA ILE A 30 -3.07 5.14 -0.72
C ILE A 30 -2.04 4.15 -1.32
N GLY A 31 -2.42 3.39 -2.34
CA GLY A 31 -1.52 2.51 -3.08
C GLY A 31 -0.93 1.33 -2.31
N ALA A 32 -0.28 0.41 -3.03
CA ALA A 32 0.20 -0.86 -2.50
C ALA A 32 1.43 -0.72 -1.56
N ASN A 33 2.26 0.30 -1.77
CA ASN A 33 3.45 0.54 -0.95
C ASN A 33 3.11 0.85 0.51
N ILE A 34 2.06 1.66 0.75
CA ILE A 34 1.61 1.97 2.11
C ILE A 34 1.03 0.72 2.77
N ALA A 35 0.25 -0.08 2.04
CA ALA A 35 -0.27 -1.35 2.53
C ALA A 35 0.85 -2.28 3.03
N ALA A 36 1.91 -2.43 2.22
CA ALA A 36 3.08 -3.21 2.57
C ALA A 36 3.80 -2.68 3.82
N MET A 37 4.02 -1.36 3.90
CA MET A 37 4.69 -0.73 5.06
C MET A 37 3.85 -0.82 6.33
N LEU A 38 2.54 -0.60 6.26
CA LEU A 38 1.63 -0.71 7.39
C LEU A 38 1.56 -2.14 7.91
N SER A 39 1.43 -3.11 7.01
CA SER A 39 1.46 -4.54 7.35
C SER A 39 2.78 -4.96 7.98
N TYR A 40 3.91 -4.49 7.42
CA TYR A 40 5.24 -4.73 7.98
C TYR A 40 5.40 -4.15 9.38
N SER A 41 4.95 -2.91 9.60
CA SER A 41 5.02 -2.26 10.92
C SER A 41 4.16 -3.01 11.94
N THR A 42 2.96 -3.42 11.54
CA THR A 42 2.04 -4.22 12.38
C THR A 42 2.64 -5.58 12.70
N ALA A 43 3.30 -6.22 11.73
CA ALA A 43 4.00 -7.49 11.94
C ALA A 43 5.17 -7.33 12.91
N LYS A 44 5.93 -6.25 12.80
CA LYS A 44 7.04 -5.94 13.70
C LYS A 44 6.55 -5.71 15.13
N SER A 45 5.50 -4.89 15.31
CA SER A 45 4.97 -4.55 16.64
C SER A 45 4.34 -5.75 17.36
N SER A 46 3.77 -6.70 16.62
CA SER A 46 3.17 -7.92 17.18
C SER A 46 4.14 -9.10 17.26
N SER A 47 5.39 -8.95 16.78
CA SER A 47 6.36 -10.04 16.79
C SER A 47 6.97 -10.22 18.18
N LYS A 48 7.32 -11.48 18.51
CA LYS A 48 8.15 -11.81 19.67
C LYS A 48 9.63 -11.48 19.46
N GLU A 49 10.04 -11.30 18.20
CA GLU A 49 11.43 -11.04 17.78
C GLU A 49 11.51 -9.78 16.89
N PRO A 50 11.10 -8.59 17.38
CA PRO A 50 11.06 -7.35 16.59
C PRO A 50 12.46 -6.90 16.11
N GLU A 51 13.53 -7.30 16.78
CA GLU A 51 14.93 -6.98 16.46
C GLU A 51 15.43 -7.63 15.16
N LYS A 52 14.79 -8.72 14.72
CA LYS A 52 15.15 -9.39 13.44
C LYS A 52 14.56 -8.67 12.23
N PHE A 53 13.62 -7.75 12.41
CA PHE A 53 13.02 -7.00 11.32
C PHE A 53 14.03 -6.02 10.71
N GLY A 54 14.30 -6.19 9.42
CA GLY A 54 15.29 -5.41 8.66
C GLY A 54 16.49 -6.25 8.21
N THR A 55 16.67 -7.46 8.77
CA THR A 55 17.76 -8.38 8.42
C THR A 55 17.34 -9.49 7.45
N GLY A 56 16.18 -9.35 6.80
CA GLY A 56 15.59 -10.40 5.96
C GLY A 56 14.74 -11.43 6.72
N HIS A 57 14.24 -11.09 7.91
CA HIS A 57 13.38 -11.97 8.69
C HIS A 57 12.08 -12.33 7.94
N GLU A 58 11.81 -13.63 7.81
CA GLU A 58 10.72 -14.21 7.01
C GLU A 58 9.34 -13.57 7.29
N PRO A 59 8.87 -13.44 8.56
CA PRO A 59 7.61 -12.75 8.86
C PRO A 59 7.47 -11.34 8.27
N GLY A 60 8.56 -10.57 8.22
CA GLY A 60 8.56 -9.22 7.67
C GLY A 60 8.30 -9.25 6.16
N VAL A 61 9.04 -10.09 5.44
CA VAL A 61 8.90 -10.25 3.97
C VAL A 61 7.51 -10.76 3.62
N ILE A 62 7.05 -11.83 4.31
CA ILE A 62 5.71 -12.39 4.08
C ILE A 62 4.64 -11.32 4.32
N SER A 63 4.74 -10.54 5.39
CA SER A 63 3.74 -9.53 5.72
C SER A 63 3.66 -8.39 4.69
N ALA A 64 4.82 -7.91 4.22
CA ALA A 64 4.88 -6.83 3.24
C ALA A 64 4.38 -7.31 1.87
N GLU A 65 4.88 -8.45 1.38
CA GLU A 65 4.51 -8.99 0.06
C GLU A 65 3.05 -9.44 0.01
N THR A 66 2.52 -10.03 1.08
CA THR A 66 1.11 -10.41 1.15
C THR A 66 0.20 -9.19 1.09
N ALA A 67 0.53 -8.12 1.83
CA ALA A 67 -0.27 -6.89 1.83
C ALA A 67 -0.16 -6.15 0.49
N ASN A 68 1.03 -6.08 -0.10
CA ASN A 68 1.25 -5.53 -1.44
C ASN A 68 0.32 -6.22 -2.46
N ASN A 69 0.36 -7.56 -2.51
CA ASN A 69 -0.39 -8.31 -3.51
C ASN A 69 -1.91 -8.29 -3.28
N SER A 70 -2.37 -8.32 -2.04
CA SER A 70 -3.80 -8.25 -1.71
C SER A 70 -4.41 -6.86 -1.94
N SER A 71 -3.62 -5.79 -1.84
CA SER A 71 -4.09 -4.42 -2.05
C SER A 71 -4.61 -4.16 -3.46
N ILE A 72 -4.06 -4.82 -4.47
CA ILE A 72 -4.47 -4.68 -5.87
C ILE A 72 -5.95 -5.07 -6.03
N GLY A 73 -6.36 -6.18 -5.41
CA GLY A 73 -7.75 -6.63 -5.44
C GLY A 73 -8.68 -5.68 -4.69
N GLY A 74 -8.21 -5.10 -3.58
CA GLY A 74 -8.94 -4.07 -2.84
C GLY A 74 -9.17 -2.81 -3.67
N ALA A 75 -8.15 -2.37 -4.42
CA ALA A 75 -8.19 -1.16 -5.24
C ALA A 75 -9.10 -1.27 -6.49
N LEU A 76 -9.27 -2.48 -7.02
CA LEU A 76 -10.21 -2.73 -8.13
C LEU A 76 -11.67 -2.53 -7.74
N ILE A 77 -12.03 -2.71 -6.47
CA ILE A 77 -13.42 -2.57 -6.00
C ILE A 77 -13.95 -1.15 -6.23
N PRO A 78 -13.36 -0.07 -5.68
CA PRO A 78 -13.83 1.29 -5.92
C PRO A 78 -13.63 1.73 -7.37
N LEU A 79 -12.61 1.21 -8.07
CA LEU A 79 -12.40 1.51 -9.48
C LEU A 79 -13.56 1.03 -10.35
N ILE A 80 -13.95 -0.24 -10.23
CA ILE A 80 -15.00 -0.81 -11.08
C ILE A 80 -16.39 -0.34 -10.62
N THR A 81 -16.60 -0.16 -9.31
CA THR A 81 -17.93 0.18 -8.77
C THR A 81 -18.22 1.67 -8.73
N MET A 82 -17.22 2.53 -8.55
CA MET A 82 -17.40 3.97 -8.42
C MET A 82 -16.61 4.79 -9.46
N GLY A 83 -15.74 4.15 -10.26
CA GLY A 83 -14.85 4.86 -11.17
C GLY A 83 -13.73 5.64 -10.45
N ILE A 84 -13.44 5.31 -9.19
CA ILE A 84 -12.45 6.02 -8.38
C ILE A 84 -11.18 5.17 -8.30
N PRO A 85 -10.03 5.63 -8.86
CA PRO A 85 -8.80 4.85 -8.85
C PRO A 85 -8.17 4.78 -7.45
N GLY A 86 -7.72 3.58 -7.06
CA GLY A 86 -6.98 3.34 -5.82
C GLY A 86 -5.49 3.63 -5.94
N SER A 87 -4.94 3.55 -7.16
CA SER A 87 -3.52 3.72 -7.47
C SER A 87 -3.31 4.39 -8.83
N VAL A 88 -2.05 4.70 -9.15
CA VAL A 88 -1.67 5.24 -10.47
C VAL A 88 -1.92 4.21 -11.58
N VAL A 89 -1.71 2.92 -11.31
CA VAL A 89 -1.95 1.84 -12.27
C VAL A 89 -3.45 1.71 -12.58
N ASP A 90 -4.28 1.91 -11.56
CA ASP A 90 -5.74 1.93 -11.69
C ASP A 90 -6.23 3.09 -12.56
N ALA A 91 -5.60 4.26 -12.48
CA ALA A 91 -5.92 5.39 -13.35
C ALA A 91 -5.62 5.09 -14.83
N ILE A 92 -4.55 4.33 -15.11
CA ILE A 92 -4.25 3.86 -16.48
C ILE A 92 -5.33 2.86 -16.94
N LEU A 93 -5.79 1.96 -16.06
CA LEU A 93 -6.89 1.05 -16.36
C LEU A 93 -8.19 1.80 -16.68
N ILE A 94 -8.54 2.82 -15.90
CA ILE A 94 -9.67 3.72 -16.20
C ILE A 94 -9.50 4.36 -17.58
N GLY A 95 -8.30 4.88 -17.88
CA GLY A 95 -7.99 5.45 -19.18
C GLY A 95 -8.21 4.45 -20.32
N ALA A 96 -7.77 3.20 -20.15
CA ALA A 96 -7.99 2.13 -21.12
C ALA A 96 -9.48 1.81 -21.33
N LEU A 97 -10.27 1.72 -20.25
CA LEU A 97 -11.70 1.48 -20.33
C LEU A 97 -12.41 2.63 -21.08
N ILE A 98 -12.06 3.88 -20.77
CA ILE A 98 -12.63 5.07 -21.44
C ILE A 98 -12.27 5.09 -22.93
N ILE A 99 -11.05 4.69 -23.32
CA ILE A 99 -10.65 4.57 -24.73
C ILE A 99 -11.55 3.57 -25.48
N HIS A 100 -12.03 2.54 -24.79
CA HIS A 100 -12.99 1.56 -25.31
C HIS A 100 -14.46 1.97 -25.14
N ASN A 101 -14.74 3.23 -24.78
CA ASN A 101 -16.09 3.76 -24.48
C ASN A 101 -16.79 3.02 -23.32
N LEU A 102 -16.01 2.52 -22.37
CA LEU A 102 -16.52 1.89 -21.16
C LEU A 102 -16.36 2.85 -20.00
N GLU A 103 -17.47 3.28 -19.42
CA GLU A 103 -17.47 4.14 -18.24
C GLU A 103 -17.45 3.28 -16.97
N PRO A 104 -16.36 3.30 -16.20
CA PRO A 104 -16.30 2.59 -14.93
C PRO A 104 -17.28 3.21 -13.93
N GLY A 105 -17.90 2.39 -13.08
CA GLY A 105 -18.92 2.83 -12.14
C GLY A 105 -20.15 1.91 -12.13
N PRO A 106 -21.23 2.31 -11.43
CA PRO A 106 -22.43 1.48 -11.30
C PRO A 106 -23.10 1.21 -12.66
N LEU A 107 -22.95 2.16 -13.59
CA LEU A 107 -23.51 2.04 -14.94
C LEU A 107 -22.85 0.91 -15.73
N LEU A 108 -21.57 0.60 -15.50
CA LEU A 108 -20.86 -0.48 -16.18
C LEU A 108 -21.54 -1.84 -15.94
N PHE A 109 -22.02 -2.08 -14.72
CA PHE A 109 -22.70 -3.33 -14.35
C PHE A 109 -24.09 -3.47 -14.97
N THR A 110 -24.69 -2.38 -15.45
CA THR A 110 -26.02 -2.40 -16.08
C THR A 110 -25.94 -2.35 -17.60
N THR A 111 -25.04 -1.55 -18.15
CA THR A 111 -24.86 -1.36 -19.59
C THR A 111 -23.96 -2.43 -20.21
N ASN A 112 -22.89 -2.81 -19.52
CA ASN A 112 -21.88 -3.76 -20.00
C ASN A 112 -21.54 -4.81 -18.91
N PRO A 113 -22.53 -5.58 -18.43
CA PRO A 113 -22.32 -6.55 -17.35
C PRO A 113 -21.27 -7.61 -17.71
N GLU A 114 -21.23 -8.03 -18.96
CA GLU A 114 -20.26 -9.02 -19.47
C GLU A 114 -18.82 -8.53 -19.27
N ILE A 115 -18.57 -7.24 -19.49
CA ILE A 115 -17.27 -6.63 -19.27
C ILE A 115 -16.98 -6.43 -17.78
N ALA A 116 -17.96 -5.97 -17.00
CA ALA A 116 -17.77 -5.79 -15.55
C ALA A 116 -17.40 -7.10 -14.85
N TYR A 117 -18.15 -8.18 -15.11
CA TYR A 117 -17.84 -9.51 -14.60
C TYR A 117 -16.64 -10.15 -15.30
N GLY A 118 -16.39 -9.79 -16.56
CA GLY A 118 -15.20 -10.16 -17.32
C GLY A 118 -13.92 -9.66 -16.67
N VAL A 119 -13.87 -8.40 -16.23
CA VAL A 119 -12.71 -7.84 -15.51
C VAL A 119 -12.50 -8.55 -14.16
N ILE A 120 -13.58 -8.80 -13.41
CA ILE A 120 -13.50 -9.50 -12.11
C ILE A 120 -12.99 -10.93 -12.28
N SER A 121 -13.52 -11.67 -13.25
CA SER A 121 -13.12 -13.05 -13.54
C SER A 121 -11.72 -13.12 -14.14
N ALA A 122 -11.37 -12.21 -15.05
CA ALA A 122 -10.03 -12.08 -15.60
C ALA A 122 -9.00 -11.77 -14.51
N TYR A 123 -9.33 -10.93 -13.53
CA TYR A 123 -8.46 -10.66 -12.39
C TYR A 123 -8.21 -11.92 -11.55
N LEU A 124 -9.23 -12.74 -11.33
CA LEU A 124 -9.08 -14.01 -10.63
C LEU A 124 -8.13 -14.95 -11.40
N ILE A 125 -8.36 -15.10 -12.71
CA ILE A 125 -7.50 -15.92 -13.59
C ILE A 125 -6.07 -15.37 -13.64
N ALA A 126 -5.92 -14.05 -13.73
CA ALA A 126 -4.62 -13.39 -13.74
C ALA A 126 -3.82 -13.68 -12.47
N ASN A 127 -4.47 -13.72 -11.30
CA ASN A 127 -3.81 -14.12 -10.05
C ASN A 127 -3.33 -15.57 -10.06
N ILE A 128 -4.12 -16.49 -10.65
CA ILE A 128 -3.71 -17.90 -10.78
C ILE A 128 -2.50 -18.00 -11.73
N ILE A 129 -2.57 -17.34 -12.88
CA ILE A 129 -1.47 -17.31 -13.85
C ILE A 129 -0.21 -16.68 -13.22
N MET A 130 -0.37 -15.55 -12.54
CA MET A 130 0.71 -14.87 -11.84
C MET A 130 1.36 -15.78 -10.80
N PHE A 131 0.57 -16.51 -10.01
CA PHE A 131 1.08 -17.48 -9.04
C PHE A 131 1.96 -18.55 -9.70
N VAL A 132 1.49 -19.13 -10.80
CA VAL A 132 2.24 -20.14 -11.57
C VAL A 132 3.55 -19.53 -12.09
N ILE A 133 3.48 -18.38 -12.75
CA ILE A 133 4.66 -17.67 -13.28
C ILE A 133 5.65 -17.37 -12.16
N MET A 134 5.18 -16.90 -11.02
CA MET A 134 6.02 -16.49 -9.89
C MET A 134 6.76 -17.67 -9.26
N ILE A 135 6.16 -18.87 -9.21
CA ILE A 135 6.86 -20.09 -8.75
C ILE A 135 8.08 -20.41 -9.61
N PHE A 136 7.99 -20.24 -10.93
CA PHE A 136 9.11 -20.50 -11.83
C PHE A 136 10.11 -19.33 -11.87
N ALA A 137 9.60 -18.10 -11.84
CA ALA A 137 10.39 -16.89 -11.93
C ALA A 137 11.20 -16.63 -10.66
N VAL A 138 10.70 -16.98 -9.47
CA VAL A 138 11.37 -16.69 -8.20
C VAL A 138 12.79 -17.27 -8.13
N VAL A 139 13.03 -18.44 -8.74
CA VAL A 139 14.37 -19.06 -8.78
C VAL A 139 15.35 -18.21 -9.58
N HIS A 140 14.89 -17.55 -10.63
CA HIS A 140 15.71 -16.71 -11.49
C HIS A 140 15.86 -15.31 -10.90
N ILE A 141 14.77 -14.73 -10.40
CA ILE A 141 14.75 -13.41 -9.75
C ILE A 141 15.61 -13.43 -8.48
N ALA A 142 15.58 -14.52 -7.69
CA ALA A 142 16.40 -14.64 -6.50
C ALA A 142 17.91 -14.60 -6.81
N LYS A 143 18.34 -14.98 -8.03
CA LYS A 143 19.75 -14.90 -8.41
C LYS A 143 20.25 -13.46 -8.56
N VAL A 144 19.34 -12.50 -8.76
CA VAL A 144 19.69 -11.07 -8.80
C VAL A 144 20.32 -10.62 -7.49
N LEU A 145 19.99 -11.26 -6.35
CA LEU A 145 20.63 -10.97 -5.06
C LEU A 145 22.12 -11.37 -4.99
N TYR A 146 22.62 -12.20 -5.91
CA TYR A 146 24.06 -12.50 -6.00
C TYR A 146 24.85 -11.45 -6.77
N VAL A 147 24.19 -10.53 -7.47
CA VAL A 147 24.85 -9.43 -8.17
C VAL A 147 25.48 -8.50 -7.12
N PRO A 148 26.74 -8.05 -7.31
CA PRO A 148 27.38 -7.15 -6.36
C PRO A 148 26.52 -5.91 -6.10
N ARG A 149 26.39 -5.53 -4.82
CA ARG A 149 25.48 -4.45 -4.37
C ARG A 149 25.65 -3.15 -5.15
N ALA A 150 26.86 -2.80 -5.56
CA ALA A 150 27.13 -1.58 -6.33
C ALA A 150 26.36 -1.54 -7.66
N TYR A 151 26.36 -2.65 -8.42
CA TYR A 151 25.61 -2.73 -9.68
C TYR A 151 24.10 -2.73 -9.44
N LEU A 152 23.66 -3.42 -8.39
CA LEU A 152 22.24 -3.49 -8.05
C LEU A 152 21.69 -2.10 -7.68
N LEU A 153 22.40 -1.36 -6.82
CA LEU A 153 22.03 0.01 -6.44
C LEU A 153 22.11 0.98 -7.61
N ALA A 154 23.12 0.87 -8.48
CA ALA A 154 23.23 1.69 -9.68
C ALA A 154 22.03 1.48 -10.62
N SER A 155 21.65 0.22 -10.86
CA SER A 155 20.49 -0.13 -11.68
C SER A 155 19.18 0.38 -11.06
N ILE A 156 19.00 0.22 -9.74
CA ILE A 156 17.82 0.75 -9.03
C ILE A 156 17.75 2.26 -9.18
N LEU A 157 18.85 2.98 -8.93
CA LEU A 157 18.89 4.44 -9.08
C LEU A 157 18.57 4.86 -10.51
N LEU A 158 19.13 4.16 -11.51
CA LEU A 158 18.82 4.42 -12.92
C LEU A 158 17.32 4.26 -13.19
N PHE A 159 16.70 3.16 -12.75
CA PHE A 159 15.26 2.95 -12.92
C PHE A 159 14.41 3.94 -12.13
N CYS A 160 14.84 4.38 -10.95
CA CYS A 160 14.17 5.43 -10.20
C CYS A 160 14.20 6.77 -10.96
N VAL A 161 15.35 7.16 -11.52
CA VAL A 161 15.49 8.38 -12.33
C VAL A 161 14.62 8.29 -13.59
N ILE A 162 14.66 7.16 -14.31
CA ILE A 162 13.82 6.97 -15.49
C ILE A 162 12.34 6.97 -15.12
N GLY A 163 11.96 6.30 -14.03
CA GLY A 163 10.58 6.18 -13.58
C GLY A 163 9.98 7.53 -13.17
N ILE A 164 10.69 8.31 -12.36
CA ILE A 164 10.21 9.64 -11.93
C ILE A 164 10.13 10.59 -13.13
N PHE A 165 11.11 10.53 -14.02
CA PHE A 165 11.14 11.36 -15.23
C PHE A 165 10.03 10.95 -16.22
N ALA A 166 9.72 9.66 -16.35
CA ALA A 166 8.68 9.18 -17.27
C ALA A 166 7.26 9.62 -16.87
N VAL A 167 7.01 9.83 -15.59
CA VAL A 167 5.69 10.26 -15.09
C VAL A 167 5.46 11.76 -15.33
N GLY A 168 6.45 12.60 -15.00
CA GLY A 168 6.30 14.07 -14.99
C GLY A 168 7.02 14.81 -16.12
N ASN A 169 7.88 14.13 -16.89
CA ASN A 169 8.81 14.71 -17.87
C ASN A 169 9.57 15.95 -17.31
N SER A 170 9.93 15.87 -16.02
CA SER A 170 10.46 16.98 -15.24
C SER A 170 11.75 16.57 -14.54
N PHE A 171 12.84 17.28 -14.84
CA PHE A 171 14.11 17.10 -14.14
C PHE A 171 14.05 17.62 -12.69
N PHE A 172 13.11 18.51 -12.37
CA PHE A 172 12.92 18.97 -10.99
C PHE A 172 12.54 17.79 -10.08
N ASP A 173 11.65 16.91 -10.53
CA ASP A 173 11.22 15.74 -9.74
C ASP A 173 12.37 14.75 -9.51
N VAL A 174 13.29 14.64 -10.49
CA VAL A 174 14.54 13.88 -10.35
C VAL A 174 15.42 14.48 -9.25
N TRP A 175 15.58 15.81 -9.21
CA TRP A 175 16.35 16.47 -8.15
C TRP A 175 15.72 16.29 -6.78
N VAL A 176 14.39 16.43 -6.68
CA VAL A 176 13.65 16.16 -5.43
C VAL A 176 13.88 14.73 -4.98
N MET A 177 13.76 13.75 -5.88
CA MET A 177 14.04 12.33 -5.58
C MET A 177 15.47 12.14 -5.03
N MET A 178 16.48 12.75 -5.65
CA MET A 178 17.87 12.65 -5.20
C MET A 178 18.06 13.26 -3.80
N VAL A 179 17.48 14.43 -3.54
CA VAL A 179 17.53 15.08 -2.21
C VAL A 179 16.86 14.21 -1.15
N PHE A 180 15.67 13.69 -1.42
CA PHE A 180 14.97 12.80 -0.48
C PHE A 180 15.69 11.47 -0.29
N GLY A 181 16.42 10.97 -1.30
CA GLY A 181 17.32 9.83 -1.18
C GLY A 181 18.44 10.08 -0.17
N VAL A 182 19.08 11.25 -0.23
CA VAL A 182 20.10 11.67 0.74
C VAL A 182 19.51 11.85 2.14
N ILE A 183 18.32 12.47 2.25
CA ILE A 183 17.61 12.60 3.53
C ILE A 183 17.34 11.22 4.13
N GLY A 184 16.80 10.28 3.35
CA GLY A 184 16.54 8.91 3.79
C GLY A 184 17.80 8.21 4.30
N PHE A 185 18.94 8.38 3.61
CA PHE A 185 20.23 7.84 4.07
C PHE A 185 20.69 8.44 5.41
N ILE A 186 20.51 9.75 5.61
CA ILE A 186 20.82 10.41 6.88
C ILE A 186 19.91 9.90 8.00
N MET A 187 18.61 9.75 7.74
CA MET A 187 17.64 9.23 8.70
C MET A 187 17.97 7.80 9.14
N GLU A 188 18.37 6.95 8.20
CA GLU A 188 18.81 5.59 8.47
C GLU A 188 20.06 5.57 9.37
N ARG A 189 21.06 6.42 9.06
CA ARG A 189 22.25 6.59 9.90
C ARG A 189 21.94 7.11 11.30
N ALA A 190 20.97 8.01 11.41
CA ALA A 190 20.49 8.54 12.69
C ALA A 190 19.61 7.55 13.47
N LYS A 191 19.38 6.33 12.96
CA LYS A 191 18.48 5.31 13.52
C LYS A 191 17.05 5.82 13.71
N MET A 192 16.64 6.81 12.92
CA MET A 192 15.27 7.28 12.94
C MET A 192 14.38 6.29 12.19
N PRO A 193 13.14 6.06 12.65
CA PRO A 193 12.24 5.13 12.01
C PRO A 193 11.75 5.70 10.67
N LEU A 194 12.40 5.29 9.57
CA LEU A 194 12.08 5.76 8.22
C LEU A 194 10.65 5.41 7.80
N GLY A 195 10.16 4.22 8.18
CA GLY A 195 8.81 3.73 7.82
C GLY A 195 7.69 4.69 8.26
N PRO A 196 7.54 5.01 9.56
CA PRO A 196 6.56 5.99 10.05
C PRO A 196 6.67 7.37 9.39
N PHE A 197 7.89 7.85 9.13
CA PHE A 197 8.09 9.14 8.45
C PHE A 197 7.55 9.11 7.02
N VAL A 198 7.90 8.08 6.23
CA VAL A 198 7.42 7.94 4.85
C VAL A 198 5.90 7.77 4.82
N ILE A 199 5.33 6.97 5.73
CA ILE A 199 3.88 6.81 5.86
C ILE A 199 3.23 8.18 6.13
N GLY A 200 3.71 8.93 7.12
CA GLY A 200 3.15 10.25 7.44
C GLY A 200 3.29 11.26 6.29
N PHE A 201 4.46 11.29 5.65
CA PHE A 201 4.73 12.20 4.54
C PHE A 201 3.83 11.93 3.33
N VAL A 202 3.62 10.66 2.96
CA VAL A 202 2.77 10.28 1.82
C VAL A 202 1.28 10.43 2.16
N LEU A 203 0.87 10.10 3.39
CA LEU A 203 -0.54 10.22 3.79
C LEU A 203 -0.98 11.66 4.02
N SER A 204 -0.09 12.55 4.46
CA SER A 204 -0.44 13.95 4.78
C SER A 204 -1.19 14.67 3.64
N PRO A 205 -0.68 14.73 2.40
CA PRO A 205 -1.39 15.42 1.32
C PRO A 205 -2.72 14.74 0.95
N ILE A 206 -2.79 13.41 1.04
CA ILE A 206 -4.03 12.66 0.78
C ILE A 206 -5.07 13.01 1.85
N ALA A 207 -4.67 13.01 3.12
CA ALA A 207 -5.53 13.37 4.24
C ALA A 207 -6.04 14.81 4.13
N GLU A 208 -5.16 15.76 3.77
CA GLU A 208 -5.52 17.16 3.56
C GLU A 208 -6.50 17.33 2.40
N ALA A 209 -6.25 16.67 1.26
CA ALA A 209 -7.13 16.74 0.10
C ALA A 209 -8.53 16.19 0.41
N GLN A 210 -8.61 15.05 1.12
CA GLN A 210 -9.89 14.44 1.49
C GLN A 210 -10.62 15.24 2.57
N LEU A 211 -9.90 15.81 3.54
CA LEU A 211 -10.47 16.73 4.52
C LEU A 211 -11.04 17.96 3.83
N ARG A 212 -10.28 18.58 2.91
CA ARG A 212 -10.73 19.74 2.13
C ARG A 212 -11.97 19.40 1.29
N SER A 213 -11.96 18.26 0.62
CA SER A 213 -13.11 17.79 -0.18
C SER A 213 -14.36 17.60 0.70
N GLY A 214 -14.19 17.00 1.88
CA GLY A 214 -15.26 16.87 2.87
C GLY A 214 -15.79 18.21 3.38
N LEU A 215 -14.90 19.15 3.70
CA LEU A 215 -15.27 20.51 4.13
C LEU A 215 -15.97 21.30 3.03
N MET A 216 -15.54 21.16 1.78
CA MET A 216 -16.23 21.78 0.65
C MET A 216 -17.65 21.21 0.48
N ALA A 217 -17.82 19.90 0.68
CA ALA A 217 -19.14 19.27 0.65
C ALA A 217 -20.05 19.65 1.83
N SER A 218 -19.48 20.17 2.92
CA SER A 218 -20.20 20.66 4.10
C SER A 218 -20.22 22.18 4.24
N GLU A 219 -19.89 22.91 3.17
CA GLU A 219 -19.84 24.39 3.15
C GLU A 219 -18.94 24.99 4.25
N GLY A 220 -17.89 24.27 4.63
CA GLY A 220 -16.92 24.67 5.66
C GLY A 220 -17.27 24.22 7.08
N SER A 221 -18.41 23.54 7.29
CA SER A 221 -18.80 23.02 8.60
C SER A 221 -18.05 21.72 8.96
N ILE A 222 -17.46 21.66 10.16
CA ILE A 222 -16.89 20.43 10.74
C ILE A 222 -17.94 19.55 11.42
N GLU A 223 -19.19 20.01 11.54
CA GLU A 223 -20.28 19.30 12.20
C GLU A 223 -20.51 17.88 11.63
N PRO A 224 -20.46 17.64 10.29
CA PRO A 224 -20.65 16.32 9.71
C PRO A 224 -19.63 15.28 10.17
N LEU A 225 -18.47 15.71 10.69
CA LEU A 225 -17.46 14.82 11.24
C LEU A 225 -17.95 14.13 12.52
N PHE A 226 -18.83 14.79 13.27
CA PHE A 226 -19.42 14.28 14.52
C PHE A 226 -20.83 13.71 14.32
N THR A 227 -21.59 14.24 13.37
CA THR A 227 -22.99 13.81 13.15
C THR A 227 -23.11 12.61 12.21
N ARG A 228 -22.17 12.42 11.26
CA ARG A 228 -22.20 11.24 10.40
C ARG A 228 -21.64 10.01 11.14
N PRO A 229 -22.38 8.89 11.19
CA PRO A 229 -22.03 7.74 12.02
C PRO A 229 -20.68 7.12 11.65
N PHE A 230 -20.36 7.02 10.35
CA PHE A 230 -19.07 6.50 9.91
C PHE A 230 -17.91 7.43 10.25
N ALA A 231 -18.05 8.74 10.01
CA ALA A 231 -17.02 9.72 10.31
C ALA A 231 -16.72 9.78 11.80
N ALA A 232 -17.77 9.82 12.63
CA ALA A 232 -17.66 9.81 14.08
C ALA A 232 -16.99 8.52 14.59
N THR A 233 -17.35 7.36 14.02
CA THR A 233 -16.74 6.08 14.39
C THR A 233 -15.24 6.06 14.09
N PHE A 234 -14.83 6.48 12.89
CA PHE A 234 -13.40 6.57 12.54
C PHE A 234 -12.64 7.58 13.40
N LEU A 235 -13.27 8.71 13.76
CA LEU A 235 -12.68 9.71 14.64
C LEU A 235 -12.47 9.15 16.05
N VAL A 236 -13.45 8.44 16.60
CA VAL A 236 -13.32 7.76 17.91
C VAL A 236 -12.21 6.72 17.86
N ILE A 237 -12.16 5.88 16.82
CA ILE A 237 -11.09 4.88 16.66
C ILE A 237 -9.72 5.56 16.57
N SER A 238 -9.60 6.66 15.84
CA SER A 238 -8.36 7.43 15.70
C SER A 238 -7.89 7.99 17.06
N ILE A 239 -8.80 8.61 17.82
CA ILE A 239 -8.50 9.12 19.17
C ILE A 239 -8.08 7.98 20.10
N LEU A 240 -8.82 6.86 20.11
CA LEU A 240 -8.47 5.70 20.92
C LEU A 240 -7.11 5.13 20.53
N SER A 241 -6.80 5.06 19.23
CA SER A 241 -5.51 4.56 18.74
C SER A 241 -4.35 5.50 19.09
N LEU A 242 -4.58 6.80 19.19
CA LEU A 242 -3.58 7.78 19.65
C LEU A 242 -3.37 7.73 21.16
N LEU A 243 -4.45 7.55 21.93
CA LEU A 243 -4.41 7.50 23.39
C LEU A 243 -3.93 6.14 23.93
N TRP A 244 -4.08 5.06 23.16
CA TRP A 244 -3.71 3.71 23.58
C TRP A 244 -2.22 3.54 23.88
N PRO A 245 -1.27 3.99 23.02
CA PRO A 245 0.16 3.98 23.34
C PRO A 245 0.48 4.78 24.59
N LEU A 246 -0.09 5.98 24.73
CA LEU A 246 0.13 6.87 25.88
C LEU A 246 -0.35 6.21 27.19
N TYR A 247 -1.52 5.57 27.18
CA TYR A 247 -2.04 4.85 28.33
C TYR A 247 -1.21 3.60 28.66
N SER A 248 -0.80 2.84 27.65
CA SER A 248 0.04 1.65 27.79
C SER A 248 1.41 1.97 28.41
N ASP A 249 2.06 3.04 27.94
CA ASP A 249 3.35 3.49 28.47
C ASP A 249 3.20 4.06 29.89
N TRP A 250 2.15 4.81 30.18
CA TRP A 250 1.84 5.27 31.54
C TRP A 250 1.66 4.10 32.52
N LYS A 251 0.98 3.02 32.09
CA LYS A 251 0.76 1.84 32.92
C LYS A 251 2.04 1.03 33.16
N LYS A 252 2.93 0.93 32.16
CA LYS A 252 4.24 0.29 32.31
C LYS A 252 5.20 1.04 33.23
N THR A 253 5.09 2.37 33.27
CA THR A 253 5.94 3.22 34.13
C THR A 253 5.52 3.15 35.61
N LYS A 254 4.30 2.66 35.89
CA LYS A 254 3.71 2.55 37.23
C LYS A 254 3.78 1.15 37.84
N SER A 255 4.25 0.15 37.07
CA SER A 255 4.49 -1.24 37.49
C SER A 255 5.98 -1.49 37.67
#